data_AF-A0A100WDU2-F1
#
_entry.id   AF-A0A100WDU2-F1
#
_cell.length_a   1.000
_cell.length_b   1.000
_cell.length_c   1.000
_cell.angle_alpha   90.00
_cell.angle_beta   90.00
_cell.angle_gamma   90.00
#
_symmetry.space_group_name_H-M   'P 1'
#
loop_
_entity.id
_entity.type
_entity.pdbx_description
1 polymer ?
#
loop_
_entity_poly.entity_id
_entity_poly.type
_entity_poly.pdbx_seq_one_letter_code
_entity_poly.pdbx_strand_id
1 'polypeptide(L)'
;MLLPQYVGTAAQVADQIEESFRAGEADGVMVSAAQSPGTFNDFVDYVVPELQRRGLFRTEYQGDTLRDHLGLSSTTERVAHAVA
;
A
#
# COMPACT_ATOMS: atom_id res chain seq x y z
N MET A 1 18.61 -13.64 2.37
CA MET A 1 17.25 -14.17 2.56
C MET A 1 16.31 -13.17 1.93
N LEU A 2 15.64 -13.57 0.85
CA LEU A 2 14.78 -12.68 0.07
C LEU A 2 13.40 -12.57 0.75
N LEU A 3 12.75 -11.43 0.51
CA LEU A 3 11.48 -10.93 1.07
C LEU A 3 10.41 -12.00 1.38
N PRO A 4 9.51 -11.77 2.36
CA PRO A 4 8.36 -12.64 2.61
C PRO A 4 7.60 -12.96 1.32
N GLN A 5 7.29 -14.25 1.11
CA GLN A 5 6.55 -14.71 -0.06
C GLN A 5 5.08 -14.92 0.30
N TYR A 6 4.21 -14.10 -0.28
CA TYR A 6 2.76 -14.23 -0.15
C TYR A 6 2.25 -15.11 -1.30
N VAL A 7 1.74 -16.30 -0.97
CA VAL A 7 1.25 -17.28 -1.95
C VAL A 7 -0.12 -17.77 -1.53
N GLY A 8 -1.10 -17.71 -2.43
CA GLY A 8 -2.47 -18.15 -2.17
C GLY A 8 -3.47 -17.50 -3.11
N THR A 9 -4.75 -17.64 -2.78
CA THR A 9 -5.83 -16.88 -3.43
C THR A 9 -5.72 -15.39 -3.08
N ALA A 10 -6.39 -14.53 -3.85
CA ALA A 10 -6.40 -13.10 -3.57
C ALA A 10 -6.90 -12.75 -2.15
N ALA A 11 -7.92 -13.47 -1.68
CA ALA A 11 -8.41 -13.32 -0.31
C ALA A 11 -7.35 -13.70 0.74
N GLN A 12 -6.63 -14.81 0.54
CA GLN A 12 -5.57 -15.25 1.45
C GLN A 12 -4.38 -14.28 1.47
N VAL A 13 -4.02 -13.70 0.33
CA VAL A 13 -2.96 -12.68 0.27
C VAL A 13 -3.42 -11.40 0.97
N ALA A 14 -4.67 -10.97 0.76
CA ALA A 14 -5.24 -9.82 1.46
C ALA A 14 -5.35 -10.05 2.98
N ASP A 15 -5.67 -11.26 3.44
CA ASP A 15 -5.68 -11.64 4.86
C ASP A 15 -4.31 -11.43 5.51
N GLN A 16 -3.24 -11.87 4.83
CA GLN A 16 -1.87 -11.73 5.34
C GLN A 16 -1.43 -10.24 5.39
N ILE A 17 -1.80 -9.44 4.39
CA ILE A 17 -1.51 -8.00 4.39
C ILE A 17 -2.29 -7.30 5.52
N GLU A 18 -3.55 -7.66 5.72
CA GLU A 18 -4.40 -7.13 6.79
C GLU A 18 -3.85 -7.49 8.18
N GLU A 19 -3.37 -8.72 8.37
CA GLU A 19 -2.76 -9.17 9.62
C GLU A 19 -1.55 -8.32 9.98
N SER A 20 -0.59 -8.15 9.05
CA SER A 20 0.58 -7.28 9.27
C SER A 20 0.21 -5.83 9.58
N PHE A 21 -0.79 -5.27 8.87
CA PHE A 21 -1.26 -3.91 9.12
C PHE A 21 -1.88 -3.76 10.51
N ARG A 22 -2.78 -4.68 10.88
CA ARG A 22 -3.46 -4.66 12.21
C ARG A 22 -2.50 -4.96 13.36
N ALA A 23 -1.45 -5.73 13.11
CA ALA A 23 -0.37 -5.97 14.07
C ALA A 23 0.57 -4.76 14.23
N GLY A 24 0.43 -3.72 13.41
CA GLY A 24 1.28 -2.52 13.46
C GLY A 24 2.69 -2.76 12.94
N GLU A 25 2.88 -3.77 12.09
CA GLU A 25 4.19 -4.11 11.51
C GLU A 25 4.62 -3.10 10.44
N ALA A 26 3.66 -2.53 9.70
CA ALA A 26 3.90 -1.56 8.64
C ALA A 26 2.66 -0.72 8.31
N ASP A 27 2.87 0.51 7.84
CA ASP A 27 1.83 1.40 7.29
C ASP A 27 1.47 1.09 5.83
N GLY A 28 2.24 0.23 5.17
CA GLY A 28 2.06 -0.15 3.77
C GLY A 28 3.03 -1.24 3.33
N VAL A 29 2.87 -1.71 2.09
CA VAL A 29 3.69 -2.80 1.54
C VAL A 29 4.42 -2.36 0.27
N MET A 30 5.64 -2.87 0.10
CA MET A 30 6.39 -2.76 -1.15
C MET A 30 6.23 -4.07 -1.93
N VAL A 31 5.54 -4.03 -3.06
CA VAL A 31 5.28 -5.23 -3.87
C VAL A 31 6.45 -5.50 -4.81
N SER A 32 7.14 -6.61 -4.59
CA SER A 32 8.19 -7.11 -5.49
C SER A 32 7.65 -8.20 -6.39
N ALA A 33 7.79 -8.04 -7.71
CA ALA A 33 7.30 -9.02 -8.67
C ALA A 33 8.18 -10.28 -8.71
N ALA A 34 7.55 -11.45 -8.76
CA ALA A 34 8.21 -12.71 -9.10
C ALA A 34 8.43 -12.82 -10.62
N GLN A 35 7.48 -12.31 -11.42
CA GLN A 35 7.58 -12.17 -12.87
C GLN A 35 6.92 -10.85 -13.29
N SER A 36 7.59 -10.11 -14.18
CA SER A 36 7.06 -8.85 -14.71
C SER A 36 6.65 -9.00 -16.17
N PRO A 37 5.48 -8.48 -16.58
CA PRO A 37 4.53 -7.66 -15.81
C PRO A 37 3.45 -8.46 -15.05
N GLY A 38 3.37 -9.78 -15.21
CA GLY A 38 2.23 -10.60 -14.79
C GLY A 38 1.88 -10.47 -13.31
N THR A 39 2.89 -10.48 -12.42
CA THR A 39 2.64 -10.33 -10.98
C THR A 39 1.94 -9.03 -10.62
N PHE A 40 2.25 -7.93 -11.32
CA PHE A 40 1.59 -6.64 -11.05
C PHE A 40 0.15 -6.64 -11.55
N ASN A 41 -0.11 -7.24 -12.71
CA ASN A 41 -1.48 -7.36 -13.23
C ASN A 41 -2.34 -8.20 -12.29
N ASP A 42 -1.87 -9.39 -11.88
CA ASP A 42 -2.61 -10.26 -10.97
C ASP A 42 -2.88 -9.57 -9.61
N PHE A 43 -1.90 -8.83 -9.10
CA PHE A 43 -2.06 -8.09 -7.84
C PHE A 43 -3.13 -6.98 -7.96
N VAL A 44 -3.08 -6.20 -9.03
CA VAL A 44 -4.04 -5.11 -9.27
C VAL A 44 -5.44 -5.65 -9.57
N ASP A 45 -5.56 -6.70 -10.36
CA ASP A 45 -6.85 -7.24 -10.79
C ASP A 45 -7.55 -8.05 -9.69
N TYR A 46 -6.79 -8.73 -8.83
CA TYR A 46 -7.37 -9.64 -7.84
C TYR A 46 -7.19 -9.20 -6.38
N VAL A 47 -6.02 -8.66 -5.99
CA VAL A 47 -5.74 -8.35 -4.57
C VAL A 47 -6.21 -6.95 -4.17
N VAL A 48 -5.98 -5.94 -5.02
CA VAL A 48 -6.39 -4.55 -4.74
C VAL A 48 -7.90 -4.43 -4.47
N PRO A 49 -8.82 -5.08 -5.23
CA PRO A 49 -10.25 -5.02 -4.93
C PRO A 49 -10.61 -5.60 -3.55
N GLU A 50 -9.94 -6.66 -3.11
CA GLU A 50 -10.14 -7.22 -1.77
C GLU A 50 -9.70 -6.25 -0.68
N LEU A 51 -8.54 -5.60 -0.84
CA LEU A 51 -8.05 -4.59 0.10
C LEU A 51 -8.98 -3.37 0.15
N GLN A 52 -9.51 -2.93 -0.97
CA GLN A 52 -10.52 -1.85 -1.05
C GLN A 52 -11.82 -2.24 -0.36
N ARG A 53 -12.33 -3.46 -0.61
CA ARG A 53 -13.55 -3.98 0.05
C ARG A 53 -13.43 -4.01 1.58
N ARG A 54 -12.21 -4.24 2.08
CA ARG A 54 -11.88 -4.26 3.51
C ARG A 54 -11.60 -2.87 4.11
N GLY A 55 -11.57 -1.82 3.29
CA GLY A 55 -11.24 -0.46 3.73
C GLY A 55 -9.75 -0.25 4.05
N LEU A 56 -8.87 -1.14 3.57
CA LEU A 56 -7.43 -1.09 3.81
C LEU A 56 -6.67 -0.34 2.70
N PHE A 57 -7.32 -0.11 1.56
CA PHE A 57 -6.72 0.61 0.44
C PHE A 57 -7.70 1.61 -0.17
N ARG A 58 -7.18 2.73 -0.67
CA ARG A 58 -7.97 3.78 -1.31
C ARG A 58 -8.67 3.26 -2.57
N THR A 59 -9.89 3.77 -2.83
CA THR A 59 -10.66 3.48 -4.06
C THR A 59 -10.34 4.46 -5.19
N GLU A 60 -9.85 5.65 -4.85
CA GLU A 60 -9.46 6.70 -5.80
C GLU A 60 -8.32 7.55 -5.23
N TYR A 61 -7.61 8.26 -6.10
CA TYR A 61 -6.59 9.22 -5.69
C TYR A 61 -7.23 10.55 -5.27
N GLN A 62 -6.84 11.09 -4.13
CA GLN A 62 -7.42 12.32 -3.55
C GLN A 62 -6.54 13.57 -3.78
N GLY A 63 -5.43 13.43 -4.49
CA GLY A 63 -4.50 14.53 -4.78
C GLY A 63 -3.52 14.16 -5.89
N ASP A 64 -2.66 15.10 -6.24
CA ASP A 64 -1.82 15.01 -7.45
C ASP A 64 -0.35 14.73 -7.13
N THR A 65 0.05 14.80 -5.86
CA THR A 65 1.43 14.59 -5.44
C THR A 65 1.60 13.31 -4.64
N LEU A 66 2.81 12.76 -4.66
CA LEU A 66 3.17 11.63 -3.81
C LEU A 66 2.94 11.93 -2.32
N ARG A 67 3.10 13.19 -1.89
CA ARG A 67 2.83 13.58 -0.50
C ARG A 67 1.35 13.43 -0.16
N ASP A 68 0.46 13.86 -1.05
CA ASP A 68 -0.99 13.70 -0.86
C ASP A 68 -1.35 12.22 -0.74
N HIS A 69 -0.74 11.37 -1.57
CA HIS A 69 -1.00 9.93 -1.58
C HIS A 69 -0.49 9.19 -0.34
N LEU A 70 0.48 9.78 0.38
CA LEU A 70 1.08 9.26 1.61
C LEU A 70 0.55 9.97 2.87
N GLY A 71 -0.37 10.93 2.74
CA GLY A 71 -0.88 11.71 3.88
C GLY A 71 0.15 12.64 4.52
N LEU A 72 1.16 13.07 3.77
CA LEU A 72 2.24 13.93 4.26
C LEU A 72 1.90 15.41 4.03
N SER A 73 2.16 16.26 5.04
CA SER A 73 1.98 17.72 4.92
C SER A 73 2.83 18.34 3.81
N SER A 74 2.36 19.47 3.29
CA SER A 74 3.08 20.21 2.26
C SER A 74 4.44 20.69 2.80
N THR A 75 5.44 20.78 1.92
CA THR A 75 6.78 21.23 2.34
C THR A 75 6.77 22.68 2.81
N THR A 76 5.89 23.50 2.22
CA THR A 76 5.68 24.90 2.59
C THR A 76 5.24 25.05 4.05
N GLU A 77 4.35 24.19 4.54
CA GLU A 77 3.89 24.21 5.94
C GLU A 77 5.00 23.81 6.92
N ARG A 78 5.90 22.89 6.53
CA ARG A 78 7.02 22.47 7.40
C ARG A 78 8.13 23.51 7.53
N VAL A 79 8.41 24.27 6.47
CA VAL A 79 9.38 25.36 6.55
C VAL A 79 8.87 26.41 7.53
N ALA A 80 7.58 26.80 7.46
CA ALA A 80 6.99 27.75 8.40
C ALA A 80 7.10 27.31 9.88
N HIS A 81 7.03 26.00 10.17
CA HIS A 81 7.21 25.47 11.52
C HIS A 81 8.70 25.39 11.96
N ALA A 82 9.64 25.32 11.02
CA ALA A 82 11.07 25.24 11.32
C ALA A 82 11.74 26.62 11.53
N VAL A 83 11.07 27.72 11.16
CA VAL A 83 11.57 29.10 11.36
C VAL A 83 10.89 29.82 12.54
N ALA A 84 10.05 29.12 13.30
CA ALA A 84 9.44 29.59 14.55
C ALA A 84 10.16 28.96 15.75
#